data_AF-A0A859IG10-F1
#
_entry.id   AF-A0A859IG10-F1
#
_cell.length_a   1.000
_cell.length_b   1.000
_cell.length_c   1.000
_cell.angle_alpha   90.00
_cell.angle_beta   90.00
_cell.angle_gamma   90.00
#
_symmetry.space_group_name_H-M   'P 1'
#
loop_
_entity.id
_entity.type
_entity.pdbx_description
1 polymer ?
#
loop_
_entity_poly.entity_id
_entity_poly.type
_entity_poly.pdbx_seq_one_letter_code
_entity_poly.pdbx_strand_id
1 'polypeptide(L)'
;MTLVYSTEIGRITPEKPKAERPKGDGIVRIQRQTSGRKGKGVCVITGVDLDDRGLVALASELKRKTGCGGSVKDGVIEIQGDNRDQLKLMLEQKGYKVK
;
A
#
# COMPACT_ATOMS: atom_id res chain seq x y z
N MET A 1 43.66 45.54 -8.13
CA MET A 1 42.47 44.97 -8.80
C MET A 1 42.16 43.64 -8.13
N THR A 2 41.42 43.66 -7.02
CA THR A 2 41.11 42.45 -6.24
C THR A 2 39.67 42.07 -6.52
N LEU A 3 39.50 40.98 -7.27
CA LEU A 3 38.22 40.47 -7.72
C LEU A 3 37.46 39.88 -6.52
N VAL A 4 36.33 40.49 -6.19
CA VAL A 4 35.32 39.96 -5.26
C VAL A 4 34.42 39.01 -6.03
N TYR A 5 34.08 37.86 -5.44
CA TYR A 5 32.80 37.20 -5.73
C TYR A 5 32.21 36.58 -4.46
N SER A 6 31.10 37.17 -4.00
CA SER A 6 30.11 36.55 -3.12
C SER A 6 29.44 35.36 -3.80
N THR A 7 29.10 34.32 -3.03
CA THR A 7 27.78 33.66 -3.14
C THR A 7 27.37 33.09 -1.79
N GLU A 8 26.45 33.80 -1.16
CA GLU A 8 25.55 33.36 -0.09
C GLU A 8 24.52 32.39 -0.68
N ILE A 9 24.70 31.07 -0.66
CA ILE A 9 23.59 30.20 -1.08
C ILE A 9 23.56 28.90 -0.27
N GLY A 10 22.61 28.87 0.68
CA GLY A 10 21.69 27.76 0.92
C GLY A 10 22.29 26.39 1.22
N ARG A 11 22.21 25.97 2.49
CA ARG A 11 22.08 24.54 2.81
C ARG A 11 20.72 24.08 2.29
N ILE A 12 20.67 23.75 1.00
CA ILE A 12 19.51 23.09 0.40
C ILE A 12 19.65 21.63 0.80
N THR A 13 18.86 21.22 1.79
CA THR A 13 18.67 19.81 2.14
C THR A 13 18.28 19.07 0.87
N PRO A 14 19.06 18.09 0.38
CA PRO A 14 18.59 17.28 -0.73
C PRO A 14 17.46 16.41 -0.19
N GLU A 15 16.21 16.81 -0.45
CA GLU A 15 15.08 15.91 -0.33
C GLU A 15 15.36 14.74 -1.26
N LYS A 16 15.69 13.60 -0.64
CA LYS A 16 15.98 12.35 -1.33
C LYS A 16 14.86 12.11 -2.33
N PRO A 17 15.17 11.90 -3.62
CA PRO A 17 14.16 11.47 -4.57
C PRO A 17 13.61 10.14 -4.03
N LYS A 18 12.37 10.16 -3.54
CA LYS A 18 11.62 8.93 -3.30
C LYS A 18 11.64 8.19 -4.61
N ALA A 19 12.16 6.96 -4.58
CA ALA A 19 12.15 6.07 -5.72
C ALA A 19 10.70 5.94 -6.20
N GLU A 20 10.34 6.68 -7.24
CA GLU A 20 9.07 6.51 -7.92
C GLU A 20 9.15 5.16 -8.63
N ARG A 21 8.63 4.13 -7.96
CA ARG A 21 8.30 2.86 -8.60
C ARG A 21 7.34 3.19 -9.75
N PRO A 22 7.50 2.53 -10.92
CA PRO A 22 6.68 2.83 -12.08
C PRO A 22 5.21 2.66 -11.69
N LYS A 23 4.39 3.70 -11.89
CA LYS A 23 2.94 3.72 -11.66
C LYS A 23 2.34 2.43 -12.22
N GLY A 24 2.10 1.45 -11.35
CA GLY A 24 1.19 0.35 -11.67
C GLY A 24 -0.20 0.94 -11.79
N ASP A 25 -1.11 0.26 -12.50
CA ASP A 25 -2.48 0.75 -12.77
C ASP A 25 -3.31 1.14 -11.51
N GLY A 26 -2.78 0.99 -10.29
CA GLY A 26 -3.49 1.23 -9.03
C GLY A 26 -4.65 0.26 -8.83
N ILE A 27 -4.67 -0.84 -9.59
CA ILE A 27 -5.74 -1.82 -9.59
C ILE A 27 -5.47 -2.85 -8.51
N VAL A 28 -6.21 -2.72 -7.42
CA VAL A 28 -6.19 -3.63 -6.30
C VAL A 28 -7.04 -4.85 -6.64
N ARG A 29 -6.42 -6.01 -6.74
CA ARG A 29 -7.11 -7.27 -7.03
C ARG A 29 -7.35 -8.03 -5.75
N ILE A 30 -8.61 -8.36 -5.47
CA ILE A 30 -8.98 -9.16 -4.29
C ILE A 30 -9.25 -10.59 -4.73
N GLN A 31 -8.36 -11.50 -4.38
CA GLN A 31 -8.52 -12.93 -4.59
C GLN A 31 -8.94 -13.59 -3.27
N ARG A 32 -10.00 -14.40 -3.32
CA ARG A 32 -10.39 -15.23 -2.18
C ARG A 32 -9.72 -16.59 -2.32
N GLN A 33 -8.97 -17.00 -1.32
CA GLN A 33 -8.38 -18.33 -1.23
C GLN A 33 -9.06 -19.11 -0.11
N THR A 34 -9.78 -20.18 -0.47
CA THR A 34 -10.48 -21.08 0.47
C THR A 34 -9.92 -22.51 0.48
N SER A 35 -8.98 -22.82 -0.42
CA SER A 35 -8.52 -24.19 -0.64
C SER A 35 -7.88 -24.78 0.62
N GLY A 36 -8.45 -25.88 1.13
CA GLY A 36 -7.93 -26.66 2.25
C GLY A 36 -8.26 -26.17 3.67
N ARG A 37 -8.99 -25.06 3.84
CA ARG A 37 -9.21 -24.43 5.18
C ARG A 37 -10.66 -24.41 5.63
N LYS A 38 -11.32 -25.57 5.77
CA LYS A 38 -12.61 -25.81 6.48
C LYS A 38 -13.52 -24.56 6.67
N GLY A 39 -13.90 -23.88 5.59
CA GLY A 39 -14.79 -22.71 5.59
C GLY A 39 -14.18 -21.32 5.94
N LYS A 40 -13.01 -21.23 6.61
CA LYS A 40 -12.34 -19.95 6.88
C LYS A 40 -11.44 -19.55 5.70
N GLY A 41 -12.03 -18.82 4.76
CA GLY A 41 -11.32 -18.21 3.63
C GLY A 41 -10.35 -17.10 4.05
N VAL A 42 -9.38 -16.82 3.20
CA VAL A 42 -8.52 -15.65 3.28
C VAL A 42 -8.66 -14.80 2.02
N CYS A 43 -8.69 -13.48 2.17
CA CYS A 43 -8.62 -12.53 1.08
C CYS A 43 -7.17 -12.11 0.86
N VAL A 44 -6.65 -12.38 -0.33
CA VAL A 44 -5.33 -11.99 -0.80
C VAL A 44 -5.52 -10.77 -1.68
N ILE A 45 -4.92 -9.65 -1.28
CA ILE A 45 -5.03 -8.36 -1.92
C ILE A 45 -3.70 -8.05 -2.58
N THR A 46 -3.70 -8.00 -3.91
CA THR A 46 -2.50 -7.80 -4.77
C THR A 46 -2.65 -6.54 -5.63
N GLY A 47 -1.55 -6.03 -6.18
CA GLY A 47 -1.59 -4.88 -7.10
C GLY A 47 -1.78 -3.52 -6.42
N VAL A 48 -1.49 -3.45 -5.11
CA VAL A 48 -1.46 -2.18 -4.39
C VAL A 48 -0.15 -1.47 -4.73
N ASP A 49 -0.24 -0.40 -5.51
CA ASP A 49 0.91 0.39 -5.95
C ASP A 49 1.35 1.38 -4.84
N LEU A 50 1.79 0.82 -3.72
CA LEU A 50 2.32 1.56 -2.58
C LEU A 50 3.72 1.05 -2.24
N ASP A 51 4.52 1.95 -1.68
CA ASP A 51 5.76 1.56 -1.02
C ASP A 51 5.50 0.57 0.13
N ASP A 52 6.54 -0.15 0.57
CA ASP A 52 6.42 -1.11 1.68
C ASP A 52 5.82 -0.49 2.94
N ARG A 53 6.11 0.80 3.20
CA ARG A 53 5.48 1.57 4.27
C ARG A 53 3.98 1.79 4.06
N GLY A 54 3.58 2.11 2.83
CA GLY A 54 2.18 2.28 2.46
C GLY A 54 1.41 0.98 2.53
N LEU A 55 2.00 -0.13 2.08
CA LEU A 55 1.42 -1.48 2.22
C LEU A 55 1.19 -1.86 3.68
N VAL A 56 2.18 -1.63 4.56
CA VAL A 56 2.04 -1.91 6.00
C VAL A 56 0.98 -1.02 6.65
N ALA A 57 0.93 0.26 6.28
CA ALA A 57 -0.09 1.18 6.78
C ALA A 57 -1.51 0.76 6.35
N LEU A 58 -1.67 0.45 5.06
CA LEU A 58 -2.95 0.03 4.48
C LEU A 58 -3.39 -1.33 5.05
N ALA A 59 -2.47 -2.28 5.20
CA ALA A 59 -2.75 -3.54 5.88
C ALA A 59 -3.15 -3.35 7.34
N SER A 60 -2.52 -2.42 8.07
CA SER A 60 -2.87 -2.12 9.46
C SER A 60 -4.27 -1.50 9.58
N GLU A 61 -4.63 -0.60 8.67
CA GLU A 61 -5.99 -0.05 8.60
C GLU A 61 -7.03 -1.12 8.27
N LEU A 62 -6.76 -1.95 7.26
CA LEU A 62 -7.67 -3.02 6.85
C LEU A 62 -7.89 -4.03 7.98
N LYS A 63 -6.82 -4.42 8.69
CA LYS A 63 -6.93 -5.27 9.91
C LYS A 63 -7.80 -4.62 10.98
N ARG A 64 -7.58 -3.33 11.26
CA ARG A 64 -8.33 -2.59 12.28
C ARG A 64 -9.82 -2.52 11.97
N LYS A 65 -10.19 -2.42 10.69
CA LYS A 65 -11.61 -2.33 10.29
C LYS A 65 -12.29 -3.69 10.15
N THR A 66 -11.59 -4.68 9.60
CA THR A 66 -12.15 -6.03 9.44
C THR A 66 -12.19 -6.79 10.76
N GLY A 67 -11.47 -6.32 11.80
CA GLY A 67 -11.38 -6.99 13.09
C GLY A 67 -10.78 -8.39 12.98
N CYS A 68 -10.18 -8.70 11.82
CA CYS A 68 -9.64 -9.99 11.47
C CYS A 68 -8.12 -9.91 11.38
N GLY A 69 -7.46 -11.02 11.70
CA GLY A 69 -6.01 -11.14 11.55
C GLY A 69 -5.61 -11.01 10.09
N GLY A 70 -4.49 -10.33 9.82
CA GLY A 70 -3.95 -10.20 8.49
C GLY A 70 -2.46 -9.89 8.50
N SER A 71 -1.77 -10.23 7.42
CA SER A 71 -0.32 -10.12 7.29
C SER A 71 0.02 -9.53 5.94
N VAL A 72 1.15 -8.81 5.86
CA VAL A 72 1.72 -8.43 4.57
C VAL A 72 2.83 -9.43 4.28
N LYS A 73 2.79 -10.07 3.13
CA LYS A 73 3.77 -11.05 2.69
C LYS A 73 4.16 -10.75 1.26
N ASP A 74 5.46 -10.55 1.00
CA ASP A 74 6.00 -10.35 -0.35
C ASP A 74 5.29 -9.24 -1.15
N GLY A 75 4.91 -8.14 -0.49
CA GLY A 75 4.18 -7.03 -1.13
C GLY A 75 2.67 -7.26 -1.32
N VAL A 76 2.15 -8.35 -0.76
CA VAL A 76 0.74 -8.77 -0.85
C VAL A 76 0.11 -8.71 0.53
N ILE A 77 -1.13 -8.21 0.62
CA ILE A 77 -1.86 -8.14 1.89
C ILE A 77 -2.79 -9.35 1.99
N GLU A 78 -2.56 -10.22 2.96
CA GLU A 78 -3.42 -11.35 3.29
C GLU A 78 -4.30 -11.00 4.48
N ILE A 79 -5.61 -11.15 4.35
CA ILE A 79 -6.58 -10.89 5.42
C ILE A 79 -7.41 -12.15 5.64
N GLN A 80 -7.53 -12.58 6.89
CA GLN A 80 -8.42 -13.67 7.25
C GLN A 80 -9.88 -13.20 7.18
N GLY A 81 -10.74 -14.07 6.66
CA GLY A 81 -12.15 -13.74 6.46
C GLY A 81 -12.50 -13.57 4.99
N ASP A 82 -13.80 -13.43 4.75
CA ASP A 82 -14.41 -13.35 3.42
C ASP A 82 -15.21 -12.05 3.28
N ASN A 83 -14.71 -10.96 3.87
CA ASN A 83 -15.40 -9.68 3.84
C ASN A 83 -15.04 -8.92 2.54
N ARG A 84 -15.22 -9.56 1.38
CA ARG A 84 -14.87 -8.99 0.08
C ARG A 84 -15.58 -7.67 -0.16
N ASP A 85 -16.86 -7.56 0.22
CA ASP A 85 -17.66 -6.35 0.06
C ASP A 85 -17.13 -5.20 0.93
N GLN A 86 -16.78 -5.48 2.18
CA GLN A 86 -16.23 -4.49 3.10
C GLN A 86 -14.84 -4.01 2.63
N LEU A 87 -14.00 -4.94 2.18
CA LEU A 87 -12.67 -4.62 1.62
C LEU A 87 -12.79 -3.79 0.34
N LYS A 88 -13.69 -4.18 -0.57
CA LYS A 88 -13.96 -3.46 -1.80
C LYS A 88 -14.43 -2.04 -1.50
N LEU A 89 -15.44 -1.87 -0.64
CA LEU A 89 -15.98 -0.56 -0.28
C LEU A 89 -14.90 0.34 0.35
N MET A 90 -14.06 -0.18 1.23
CA MET A 90 -12.98 0.60 1.83
C MET A 90 -11.92 1.05 0.84
N LEU A 91 -11.52 0.15 -0.06
CA LEU A 91 -10.53 0.45 -1.08
C LEU A 91 -11.10 1.47 -2.09
N GLU A 92 -12.37 1.33 -2.49
CA GLU A 92 -13.08 2.31 -3.33
C GLU A 92 -13.22 3.68 -2.62
N GLN A 93 -13.57 3.71 -1.33
CA GLN A 93 -13.62 4.96 -0.53
C GLN A 93 -12.28 5.67 -0.43
N LYS A 94 -11.17 4.93 -0.47
CA LYS A 94 -9.81 5.47 -0.48
C LYS A 94 -9.35 5.88 -1.88
N GLY A 95 -10.18 5.69 -2.91
CA GLY A 95 -9.86 6.03 -4.30
C GLY A 95 -9.08 4.96 -5.05
N TYR A 96 -8.94 3.75 -4.49
CA TYR A 96 -8.31 2.63 -5.18
C TYR A 96 -9.32 1.94 -6.11
N LYS A 97 -8.84 1.47 -7.25
CA LYS A 97 -9.66 0.77 -8.23
C LYS A 97 -9.62 -0.72 -7.93
N VAL A 98 -10.73 -1.30 -7.44
CA VAL A 98 -10.76 -2.71 -7.03
C VAL A 98 -11.32 -3.60 -8.13
N LYS A 99 -10.70 -4.77 -8.36
CA LYS A 99 -11.19 -5.81 -9.29
C LYS A 99 -11.27 -7.19 -8.66
#